data_AF-Q98MV0-F1
#
_entry.id   AF-Q98MV0-F1
#
_cell.length_a   1.000
_cell.length_b   1.000
_cell.length_c   1.000
_cell.angle_alpha   90.00
_cell.angle_beta   90.00
_cell.angle_gamma   90.00
#
_symmetry.space_group_name_H-M   'P 1'
#
loop_
_entity.id
_entity.type
_entity.pdbx_description
1 polymer ?
#
loop_
_entity_poly.entity_id
_entity_poly.type
_entity_poly.pdbx_seq_one_letter_code
_entity_poly.pdbx_strand_id
1 'polypeptide(L)'
;MPNTSVRAAAEGMPKITRRHALMMSSGAIVALAVAPNAHAAVAVDDVSEVRALIKAHRDAEAAFEKALVADGEMEEAYFAAHPERELLIPLSIGGAQSLYIRFEAQEYLDDCVKAIASTYNAKRQSLAALRQIAPALANDAVATLDRAEAVDLSTLDATWKAEQAKRKAFGWGKTRRAYNSTCDAMHRALDAICTYRCSSPAANRARAAYLLKVTGGKFADLENYQVRALLRSMRAREAQS
;
A
#
# COMPACT_ATOMS: atom_id res chain seq x y z
N MET A 1 27.11 37.97 0.65
CA MET A 1 26.59 37.08 -0.41
C MET A 1 25.36 36.37 0.13
N PRO A 2 24.18 36.52 -0.48
CA PRO A 2 22.95 35.94 0.02
C PRO A 2 22.84 34.46 -0.39
N ASN A 3 22.48 33.60 0.57
CA ASN A 3 22.21 32.18 0.38
C ASN A 3 20.91 32.00 -0.41
N THR A 4 20.98 31.38 -1.59
CA THR A 4 19.83 30.87 -2.33
C THR A 4 19.44 29.51 -1.77
N SER A 5 18.26 29.41 -1.16
CA SER A 5 17.66 28.13 -0.78
C SER A 5 17.07 27.46 -2.01
N VAL A 6 17.60 26.28 -2.34
CA VAL A 6 17.05 25.40 -3.38
C VAL A 6 15.78 24.76 -2.83
N ARG A 7 14.61 25.19 -3.33
CA ARG A 7 13.35 24.44 -3.26
C ARG A 7 13.42 23.27 -4.24
N ALA A 8 13.48 22.04 -3.73
CA ALA A 8 13.09 20.87 -4.50
C ALA A 8 11.61 20.61 -4.27
N ALA A 9 10.80 20.98 -5.25
CA ALA A 9 9.44 20.47 -5.41
C ALA A 9 9.55 19.03 -5.95
N ALA A 10 9.17 18.05 -5.15
CA ALA A 10 8.80 16.72 -5.62
C ALA A 10 7.30 16.57 -5.34
N GLU A 11 6.50 17.00 -6.31
CA GLU A 11 5.06 16.79 -6.32
C GLU A 11 4.75 15.29 -6.40
N GLY A 12 3.65 14.91 -5.73
CA GLY A 12 3.32 13.54 -5.39
C GLY A 12 3.13 12.63 -6.60
N MET A 13 3.86 11.52 -6.61
CA MET A 13 3.39 10.31 -7.27
C MET A 13 2.50 9.54 -6.29
N PRO A 14 1.33 9.03 -6.74
CA PRO A 14 0.54 8.13 -5.91
C PRO A 14 1.37 6.89 -5.61
N LYS A 15 1.69 6.71 -4.32
CA LYS A 15 2.47 5.59 -3.81
C LYS A 15 1.68 4.30 -4.01
N ILE A 16 2.06 3.52 -5.02
CA ILE A 16 1.59 2.15 -5.19
C ILE A 16 2.22 1.32 -4.06
N THR A 17 1.52 1.21 -2.93
CA THR A 17 1.96 0.36 -1.80
C THR A 17 1.98 -1.10 -2.24
N ARG A 18 2.90 -1.93 -1.71
CA ARG A 18 3.01 -3.38 -2.04
C ARG A 18 1.70 -4.17 -1.88
N ARG A 19 0.72 -3.61 -1.17
CA ARG A 19 -0.64 -4.11 -1.05
C ARG A 19 -1.40 -4.16 -2.39
N HIS A 20 -1.10 -3.24 -3.31
CA HIS A 20 -1.57 -3.25 -4.70
C HIS A 20 -1.08 -4.49 -5.46
N ALA A 21 0.13 -4.99 -5.18
CA ALA A 21 0.66 -6.17 -5.85
C ALA A 21 -0.07 -7.47 -5.42
N LEU A 22 -0.57 -7.53 -4.19
CA LEU A 22 -1.28 -8.71 -3.67
C LEU A 22 -2.78 -8.75 -4.06
N MET A 23 -3.38 -7.59 -4.37
CA MET A 23 -4.75 -7.52 -4.91
C MET A 23 -4.85 -8.00 -6.36
N MET A 24 -3.75 -7.98 -7.12
CA MET A 24 -3.72 -8.46 -8.51
C MET A 24 -3.73 -9.99 -8.65
N SER A 25 -3.55 -10.74 -7.55
CA SER A 25 -3.44 -12.21 -7.56
C SER A 25 -4.64 -12.97 -6.99
N SER A 26 -5.64 -12.29 -6.42
CA SER A 26 -6.80 -12.95 -5.78
C SER A 26 -8.04 -12.89 -6.67
N GLY A 27 -7.98 -13.58 -7.80
CA GLY A 27 -9.16 -13.93 -8.60
C GLY A 27 -10.02 -14.98 -7.90
N ALA A 28 -10.66 -14.63 -6.78
CA ALA A 28 -11.75 -15.40 -6.23
C ALA A 28 -13.06 -14.88 -6.85
N ILE A 29 -13.36 -15.37 -8.06
CA ILE A 29 -14.69 -15.24 -8.64
C ILE A 29 -15.61 -16.09 -7.76
N VAL A 30 -16.38 -15.45 -6.88
CA VAL A 30 -17.59 -16.09 -6.35
C VAL A 30 -18.56 -16.17 -7.52
N ALA A 31 -18.50 -17.30 -8.24
CA ALA A 31 -19.45 -17.63 -9.28
C ALA A 31 -20.80 -17.92 -8.62
N LEU A 32 -21.71 -16.95 -8.65
CA LEU A 32 -23.13 -17.22 -8.55
C LEU A 32 -23.52 -17.97 -9.83
N ALA A 33 -23.52 -19.30 -9.74
CA ALA A 33 -24.06 -20.17 -10.79
C ALA A 33 -25.57 -19.95 -10.88
N VAL A 34 -26.01 -19.17 -11.87
CA VAL A 34 -27.40 -19.18 -12.34
C VAL A 34 -27.39 -19.81 -13.73
N ALA A 35 -27.96 -21.01 -13.82
CA ALA A 35 -28.14 -21.74 -15.06
C ALA A 35 -29.05 -20.95 -16.05
N PRO A 36 -28.89 -21.16 -17.37
CA PRO A 36 -29.64 -20.40 -18.37
C PRO A 36 -31.01 -21.03 -18.57
N ASN A 37 -32.03 -20.48 -17.93
CA ASN A 37 -33.40 -20.62 -18.42
C ASN A 37 -33.78 -19.34 -19.15
N ALA A 38 -34.02 -19.49 -20.44
CA ALA A 38 -34.67 -18.50 -21.30
C ALA A 38 -36.09 -18.25 -20.78
N HIS A 39 -36.21 -17.37 -19.80
CA HIS A 39 -37.45 -16.76 -19.36
C HIS A 39 -37.28 -15.26 -19.42
N ALA A 40 -38.35 -14.59 -19.85
CA ALA A 40 -38.46 -13.14 -20.00
C ALA A 40 -37.56 -12.42 -19.00
N ALA A 41 -36.67 -11.57 -19.51
CA ALA A 41 -35.83 -10.71 -18.68
C ALA A 41 -36.76 -9.92 -17.76
N VAL A 42 -36.98 -10.41 -16.55
CA VAL A 42 -37.57 -9.64 -15.47
C VAL A 42 -36.67 -8.44 -15.41
N ALA A 43 -37.21 -7.27 -15.72
CA ALA A 43 -36.50 -6.02 -15.61
C ALA A 43 -36.12 -5.89 -14.13
N VAL A 44 -34.93 -6.37 -13.79
CA VAL A 44 -34.33 -6.14 -12.49
C VAL A 44 -34.29 -4.62 -12.36
N ASP A 45 -34.85 -4.10 -11.28
CA ASP A 45 -34.84 -2.66 -11.00
C ASP A 45 -33.38 -2.23 -10.83
N ASP A 46 -32.78 -1.82 -11.94
CA ASP A 46 -31.38 -1.40 -12.09
C ASP A 46 -31.01 -0.28 -11.10
N VAL A 47 -31.99 0.55 -10.74
CA VAL A 47 -31.81 1.59 -9.72
C VAL A 47 -31.70 0.98 -8.32
N SER A 48 -32.51 -0.04 -8.02
CA SER A 48 -32.42 -0.78 -6.75
C SER A 48 -31.07 -1.47 -6.59
N GLU A 49 -30.56 -2.09 -7.65
CA GLU A 49 -29.25 -2.77 -7.63
C GLU A 49 -28.10 -1.77 -7.38
N VAL A 50 -28.09 -0.63 -8.09
CA VAL A 50 -27.10 0.44 -7.82
C VAL A 50 -27.20 0.94 -6.38
N ARG A 51 -28.42 1.10 -5.84
CA ARG A 51 -28.61 1.51 -4.44
C ARG A 51 -28.08 0.46 -3.46
N ALA A 52 -28.25 -0.83 -3.76
CA ALA A 52 -27.70 -1.91 -2.95
C ALA A 52 -26.17 -1.88 -2.93
N LEU A 53 -25.52 -1.68 -4.08
CA LEU A 53 -24.06 -1.53 -4.17
C LEU A 53 -23.57 -0.29 -3.39
N ILE A 54 -24.25 0.85 -3.53
CA ILE A 54 -23.95 2.07 -2.76
C ILE A 54 -24.07 1.81 -1.25
N LYS A 55 -25.12 1.11 -0.83
CA LYS A 55 -25.30 0.75 0.58
C LYS A 55 -24.16 -0.15 1.06
N ALA A 56 -23.79 -1.17 0.28
CA ALA A 56 -22.70 -2.07 0.62
C ALA A 56 -21.35 -1.33 0.76
N HIS A 57 -21.06 -0.37 -0.12
CA HIS A 57 -19.85 0.46 0.03
C HIS A 57 -19.88 1.30 1.30
N ARG A 58 -20.99 1.97 1.62
CA ARG A 58 -21.11 2.75 2.86
C ARG A 58 -20.97 1.90 4.12
N ASP A 59 -21.57 0.70 4.12
CA ASP A 59 -21.45 -0.23 5.24
C ASP A 59 -19.99 -0.70 5.40
N ALA A 60 -19.29 -0.95 4.29
CA ALA A 60 -17.86 -1.32 4.30
C ALA A 60 -16.95 -0.15 4.72
N GLU A 61 -17.24 1.07 4.28
CA GLU A 61 -16.56 2.31 4.67
C GLU A 61 -16.69 2.56 6.18
N ALA A 62 -17.90 2.47 6.73
CA ALA A 62 -18.13 2.60 8.17
C ALA A 62 -17.39 1.52 8.99
N ALA A 63 -17.35 0.28 8.48
CA ALA A 63 -16.57 -0.79 9.10
C ALA A 63 -15.05 -0.53 9.03
N PHE A 64 -14.58 0.06 7.93
CA PHE A 64 -13.19 0.47 7.76
C PHE A 64 -12.81 1.60 8.72
N GLU A 65 -13.61 2.66 8.83
CA GLU A 65 -13.39 3.76 9.79
C GLU A 65 -13.29 3.25 11.22
N LYS A 66 -14.21 2.35 11.63
CA LYS A 66 -14.15 1.73 12.96
C LYS A 66 -12.86 0.93 13.18
N ALA A 67 -12.41 0.20 12.16
CA ALA A 67 -11.18 -0.58 12.24
C ALA A 67 -9.92 0.31 12.24
N LEU A 68 -9.96 1.46 11.53
CA LEU A 68 -8.90 2.46 11.52
C LEU A 68 -8.72 3.08 12.91
N VAL A 69 -9.81 3.47 13.57
CA VAL A 69 -9.76 3.97 14.96
C VAL A 69 -9.16 2.93 15.89
N ALA A 70 -9.63 1.68 15.81
CA ALA A 70 -9.11 0.60 16.65
C ALA A 70 -7.62 0.29 16.40
N ASP A 71 -7.13 0.39 15.15
CA ASP A 71 -5.70 0.24 14.83
C ASP A 71 -4.88 1.40 15.39
N GLY A 72 -5.41 2.63 15.33
CA GLY A 72 -4.88 3.83 16.00
C GLY A 72 -4.71 3.67 17.51
N GLU A 73 -5.78 3.27 18.19
CA GLU A 73 -5.79 3.04 19.63
C GLU A 73 -4.81 1.93 20.04
N MET A 74 -4.71 0.86 19.23
CA MET A 74 -3.77 -0.23 19.46
C MET A 74 -2.31 0.23 19.31
N GLU A 75 -2.01 1.08 18.31
CA GLU A 75 -0.67 1.65 18.16
C GLU A 75 -0.30 2.53 19.37
N GLU A 76 -1.19 3.44 19.77
CA GLU A 76 -0.93 4.32 20.92
C GLU A 76 -0.79 3.51 22.22
N ALA A 77 -1.60 2.46 22.42
CA ALA A 77 -1.45 1.54 23.54
C ALA A 77 -0.11 0.78 23.50
N TYR A 78 0.34 0.35 22.31
CA TYR A 78 1.62 -0.32 22.14
C TYR A 78 2.78 0.61 22.54
N PHE A 79 2.78 1.85 22.05
CA PHE A 79 3.84 2.81 22.36
C PHE A 79 3.74 3.42 23.77
N ALA A 80 2.58 3.38 24.41
CA ALA A 80 2.46 3.67 25.83
C ALA A 80 3.16 2.59 26.67
N ALA A 81 3.08 1.31 26.25
CA ALA A 81 3.76 0.19 26.91
C ALA A 81 5.24 0.05 26.50
N HIS A 82 5.60 0.51 25.30
CA HIS A 82 6.95 0.46 24.73
C HIS A 82 7.34 1.86 24.26
N PRO A 83 7.94 2.70 25.13
CA PRO A 83 8.20 4.11 24.83
C PRO A 83 9.18 4.33 23.67
N GLU A 84 9.98 3.31 23.35
CA GLU A 84 10.93 3.28 22.24
C GLU A 84 10.17 3.37 20.91
N ARG A 85 10.29 4.51 20.22
CA ARG A 85 9.68 4.73 18.88
C ARG A 85 10.67 4.55 17.74
N GLU A 86 11.90 4.21 18.09
CA GLU A 86 13.05 4.14 17.20
C GLU A 86 13.88 2.92 17.57
N LEU A 87 14.23 2.12 16.56
CA LEU A 87 15.19 1.03 16.69
C LEU A 87 16.52 1.51 16.15
N LEU A 88 17.56 1.43 16.98
CA LEU A 88 18.92 1.73 16.58
C LEU A 88 19.57 0.45 16.04
N ILE A 89 19.86 0.44 14.76
CA ILE A 89 20.47 -0.68 14.07
C ILE A 89 21.98 -0.45 14.07
N PRO A 90 22.76 -1.19 14.87
CA PRO A 90 24.21 -1.02 14.88
C PRO A 90 24.76 -1.40 13.51
N LEU A 91 25.62 -0.54 12.98
CA LEU A 91 26.32 -0.77 11.72
C LEU A 91 27.79 -1.07 12.00
N SER A 92 28.37 -1.94 11.19
CA SER A 92 29.80 -2.24 11.24
C SER A 92 30.65 -1.01 10.88
N ILE A 93 30.06 -0.04 10.15
CA ILE A 93 30.68 1.25 9.82
C ILE A 93 29.69 2.40 10.04
N GLY A 94 30.18 3.54 10.56
CA GLY A 94 29.37 4.76 10.65
C GLY A 94 28.40 4.83 11.83
N GLY A 95 28.50 3.93 12.82
CA GLY A 95 27.73 4.00 14.06
C GLY A 95 26.44 3.18 14.01
N ALA A 96 25.28 3.83 14.04
CA ALA A 96 23.98 3.16 14.00
C ALA A 96 23.03 3.85 13.03
N GLN A 97 22.16 3.07 12.38
CA GLN A 97 21.07 3.56 11.55
C GLN A 97 19.77 3.57 12.36
N SER A 98 19.10 4.72 12.34
CA SER A 98 17.78 4.91 12.91
C SER A 98 16.71 4.23 12.04
N LEU A 99 15.83 3.45 12.67
CA LEU A 99 14.58 2.97 12.08
C LEU A 99 13.40 3.42 12.94
N TYR A 100 12.62 4.38 12.44
CA TYR A 100 11.34 4.75 13.05
C TYR A 100 10.30 3.66 12.83
N ILE A 101 9.62 3.25 13.90
CA ILE A 101 8.71 2.10 13.88
C ILE A 101 7.21 2.47 13.93
N ARG A 102 6.82 3.70 13.63
CA ARG A 102 5.40 4.11 13.55
C ARG A 102 4.68 3.54 12.32
N PHE A 103 3.39 3.87 12.15
CA PHE A 103 2.58 3.58 10.95
C PHE A 103 3.42 3.63 9.66
N GLU A 104 3.19 2.63 8.79
CA GLU A 104 3.96 2.44 7.53
C GLU A 104 5.43 2.03 7.73
N ALA A 105 5.78 1.39 8.85
CA ALA A 105 7.12 0.89 9.14
C ALA A 105 7.83 0.10 8.01
N GLN A 106 7.08 -0.47 7.05
CA GLN A 106 7.67 -1.10 5.87
C GLN A 106 8.35 -0.09 4.92
N GLU A 107 7.82 1.12 4.75
CA GLU A 107 8.47 2.18 3.95
C GLU A 107 9.77 2.63 4.63
N TYR A 108 9.72 2.85 5.95
CA TYR A 108 10.91 3.18 6.73
C TYR A 108 11.97 2.07 6.71
N LEU A 109 11.55 0.80 6.67
CA LEU A 109 12.46 -0.32 6.49
C LEU A 109 13.16 -0.27 5.13
N ASP A 110 12.40 -0.07 4.05
CA ASP A 110 12.95 0.03 2.70
C ASP A 110 13.95 1.21 2.59
N ASP A 111 13.66 2.34 3.23
CA ASP A 111 14.56 3.49 3.27
C ASP A 111 15.80 3.23 4.14
N CYS A 112 15.64 2.52 5.25
CA CYS A 112 16.76 2.07 6.08
C CYS A 112 17.71 1.14 5.30
N VAL A 113 17.16 0.18 4.53
CA VAL A 113 17.93 -0.68 3.63
C VAL A 113 18.71 0.16 2.61
N LYS A 114 18.06 1.13 1.96
CA LYS A 114 18.73 2.03 1.01
C LYS A 114 19.82 2.87 1.68
N ALA A 115 19.59 3.36 2.89
CA ALA A 115 20.55 4.17 3.63
C ALA A 115 21.82 3.39 4.00
N ILE A 116 21.64 2.14 4.48
CA ILE A 116 22.75 1.22 4.74
C ILE A 116 23.52 0.96 3.45
N ALA A 117 22.82 0.58 2.37
CA ALA A 117 23.47 0.28 1.09
C ALA A 117 24.21 1.49 0.49
N SER A 118 23.64 2.68 0.61
CA SER A 118 24.26 3.94 0.19
C SER A 118 25.56 4.21 0.95
N THR A 119 25.56 3.97 2.27
CA THR A 119 26.75 4.12 3.12
C THR A 119 27.89 3.20 2.66
N TYR A 120 27.61 1.93 2.43
CA TYR A 120 28.60 0.97 1.95
C TYR A 120 29.09 1.30 0.55
N ASN A 121 28.19 1.68 -0.36
CA ASN A 121 28.55 2.09 -1.71
C ASN A 121 29.49 3.31 -1.70
N ALA A 122 29.23 4.32 -0.86
CA ALA A 122 30.11 5.47 -0.71
C ALA A 122 31.52 5.07 -0.23
N LYS A 123 31.63 4.11 0.70
CA LYS A 123 32.93 3.58 1.13
C LYS A 123 33.65 2.82 0.02
N ARG A 124 32.96 1.98 -0.75
CA ARG A 124 33.54 1.31 -1.92
C ARG A 124 34.08 2.33 -2.94
N GLN A 125 33.32 3.38 -3.23
CA GLN A 125 33.75 4.45 -4.14
C GLN A 125 35.01 5.17 -3.66
N SER A 126 35.15 5.38 -2.34
CA SER A 126 36.36 5.99 -1.76
C SER A 126 37.62 5.14 -1.95
N LEU A 127 37.50 3.84 -2.23
CA LEU A 127 38.63 2.94 -2.49
C LEU A 127 39.13 3.02 -3.95
N ALA A 128 38.53 3.85 -4.81
CA ALA A 128 38.92 3.95 -6.22
C ALA A 128 40.39 4.34 -6.40
N ALA A 129 40.89 5.31 -5.61
CA ALA A 129 42.30 5.72 -5.65
C ALA A 129 43.22 4.58 -5.17
N LEU A 130 42.83 3.88 -4.10
CA LEU A 130 43.61 2.75 -3.57
C LEU A 130 43.73 1.63 -4.61
N ARG A 131 42.69 1.38 -5.40
CA ARG A 131 42.70 0.35 -6.46
C ARG A 131 43.75 0.63 -7.55
N GLN A 132 44.10 1.89 -7.80
CA GLN A 132 45.14 2.24 -8.78
C GLN A 132 46.56 1.97 -8.25
N ILE A 133 46.76 2.07 -6.94
CA ILE A 133 48.09 1.98 -6.30
C ILE A 133 48.33 0.56 -5.77
N ALA A 134 47.32 -0.06 -5.17
CA ALA A 134 47.38 -1.35 -4.50
C ALA A 134 46.08 -2.15 -4.78
N PRO A 135 45.95 -2.75 -5.98
CA PRO A 135 44.70 -3.39 -6.42
C PRO A 135 44.29 -4.59 -5.55
N ALA A 136 45.25 -5.40 -5.10
CA ALA A 136 44.98 -6.53 -4.21
C ALA A 136 44.35 -6.06 -2.88
N LEU A 137 44.97 -5.07 -2.23
CA LEU A 137 44.48 -4.49 -0.99
C LEU A 137 43.09 -3.83 -1.17
N ALA A 138 42.87 -3.13 -2.27
CA ALA A 138 41.56 -2.54 -2.57
C ALA A 138 40.47 -3.61 -2.77
N ASN A 139 40.80 -4.73 -3.42
CA ASN A 139 39.87 -5.84 -3.60
C ASN A 139 39.52 -6.51 -2.26
N ASP A 140 40.51 -6.74 -1.39
CA ASP A 140 40.28 -7.30 -0.05
C ASP A 140 39.42 -6.36 0.82
N ALA A 141 39.66 -5.05 0.72
CA ALA A 141 38.85 -4.05 1.40
C ALA A 141 37.40 -4.03 0.90
N VAL A 142 37.17 -4.11 -0.42
CA VAL A 142 35.81 -4.22 -0.99
C VAL A 142 35.12 -5.50 -0.51
N ALA A 143 35.78 -6.66 -0.55
CA ALA A 143 35.22 -7.91 -0.07
C ALA A 143 34.88 -7.88 1.44
N THR A 144 35.64 -7.10 2.22
CA THR A 144 35.35 -6.87 3.63
C THR A 144 34.13 -5.97 3.82
N LEU A 145 34.00 -4.91 3.02
CA LEU A 145 32.79 -4.06 3.01
C LEU A 145 31.54 -4.85 2.58
N ASP A 146 31.65 -5.73 1.59
CA ASP A 146 30.53 -6.56 1.13
C ASP A 146 30.03 -7.51 2.22
N ARG A 147 30.95 -8.13 2.96
CA ARG A 147 30.61 -8.99 4.11
C ARG A 147 29.96 -8.18 5.24
N ALA A 148 30.50 -7.00 5.54
CA ALA A 148 29.96 -6.12 6.56
C ALA A 148 28.56 -5.61 6.20
N GLU A 149 28.32 -5.21 4.94
CA GLU A 149 26.98 -4.83 4.45
C GLU A 149 25.97 -5.97 4.63
N ALA A 150 26.35 -7.20 4.26
CA ALA A 150 25.48 -8.36 4.43
C ALA A 150 25.14 -8.63 5.91
N VAL A 151 26.11 -8.48 6.81
CA VAL A 151 25.89 -8.63 8.27
C VAL A 151 24.97 -7.53 8.80
N ASP A 152 25.17 -6.28 8.40
CA ASP A 152 24.35 -5.16 8.86
C ASP A 152 22.90 -5.27 8.35
N LEU A 153 22.70 -5.65 7.08
CA LEU A 153 21.37 -5.91 6.53
C LEU A 153 20.68 -7.10 7.20
N SER A 154 21.43 -8.16 7.55
CA SER A 154 20.90 -9.27 8.34
C SER A 154 20.52 -8.84 9.77
N THR A 155 21.29 -7.93 10.37
CA THR A 155 21.01 -7.38 11.71
C THR A 155 19.75 -6.54 11.69
N LEU A 156 19.56 -5.72 10.64
CA LEU A 156 18.32 -4.98 10.39
C LEU A 156 17.10 -5.93 10.30
N ASP A 157 17.18 -6.98 9.47
CA ASP A 157 16.09 -7.95 9.32
C ASP A 157 15.76 -8.67 10.62
N ALA A 158 16.78 -9.12 11.37
CA ALA A 158 16.58 -9.76 12.67
C ALA A 158 15.91 -8.83 13.68
N THR A 159 16.35 -7.57 13.74
CA THR A 159 15.81 -6.55 14.64
C THR A 159 14.35 -6.23 14.29
N TRP A 160 14.05 -6.11 12.99
CA TRP A 160 12.70 -5.88 12.50
C TRP A 160 11.77 -7.06 12.78
N LYS A 161 12.24 -8.30 12.62
CA LYS A 161 11.47 -9.51 12.98
C LYS A 161 11.18 -9.59 14.48
N ALA A 162 12.15 -9.23 15.32
CA ALA A 162 11.95 -9.17 16.77
C ALA A 162 10.88 -8.15 17.15
N GLU A 163 10.91 -6.96 16.55
CA GLU A 163 9.88 -5.93 16.74
C GLU A 163 8.49 -6.40 16.28
N GLN A 164 8.39 -7.03 15.10
CA GLN A 164 7.14 -7.61 14.65
C GLN A 164 6.60 -8.68 15.61
N ALA A 165 7.48 -9.50 16.19
CA ALA A 165 7.10 -10.49 17.18
C ALA A 165 6.55 -9.84 18.46
N LYS A 166 7.18 -8.75 18.94
CA LYS A 166 6.68 -7.95 20.09
C LYS A 166 5.27 -7.42 19.81
N ARG A 167 5.05 -6.79 18.65
CA ARG A 167 3.72 -6.29 18.25
C ARG A 167 2.67 -7.40 18.15
N LYS A 168 3.07 -8.55 17.62
CA LYS A 168 2.18 -9.71 17.54
C LYS A 168 1.81 -10.22 18.92
N ALA A 169 2.77 -10.32 19.84
CA ALA A 169 2.54 -10.72 21.23
C ALA A 169 1.66 -9.72 21.98
N PHE A 170 1.76 -8.43 21.67
CA PHE A 170 0.90 -7.37 22.20
C PHE A 170 -0.56 -7.46 21.70
N GLY A 171 -0.85 -8.27 20.68
CA GLY A 171 -2.18 -8.47 20.12
C GLY A 171 -2.49 -7.64 18.88
N TRP A 172 -1.55 -6.79 18.42
CA TRP A 172 -1.74 -5.90 17.28
C TRP A 172 -2.07 -6.66 15.98
N GLY A 173 -1.56 -7.89 15.83
CA GLY A 173 -1.82 -8.70 14.64
C GLY A 173 -3.31 -8.93 14.36
N LYS A 174 -4.17 -9.02 15.38
CA LYS A 174 -5.62 -9.18 15.18
C LYS A 174 -6.25 -7.88 14.65
N THR A 175 -5.94 -6.75 15.28
CA THR A 175 -6.44 -5.44 14.88
C THR A 175 -5.99 -5.07 13.48
N ARG A 176 -4.72 -5.31 13.16
CA ARG A 176 -4.17 -5.05 11.82
C ARG A 176 -4.82 -5.90 10.74
N ARG A 177 -5.14 -7.17 11.02
CA ARG A 177 -5.91 -8.02 10.09
C ARG A 177 -7.33 -7.50 9.89
N ALA A 178 -7.99 -7.01 10.94
CA ALA A 178 -9.32 -6.42 10.83
C ALA A 178 -9.30 -5.15 9.97
N TYR A 179 -8.38 -4.22 10.27
CA TYR A 179 -8.11 -3.03 9.46
C TYR A 179 -7.86 -3.39 7.99
N ASN A 180 -6.99 -4.39 7.75
CA ASN A 180 -6.71 -4.79 6.40
C ASN A 180 -7.96 -5.35 5.71
N SER A 181 -8.66 -6.27 6.34
CA SER A 181 -9.85 -6.89 5.78
C SER A 181 -10.97 -5.88 5.46
N THR A 182 -11.19 -4.88 6.30
CA THR A 182 -12.24 -3.86 6.07
C THR A 182 -11.83 -2.86 5.00
N CYS A 183 -10.55 -2.47 4.93
CA CYS A 183 -10.00 -1.70 3.81
C CYS A 183 -10.19 -2.43 2.48
N ASP A 184 -9.87 -3.72 2.44
CA ASP A 184 -10.04 -4.53 1.23
C ASP A 184 -11.52 -4.67 0.85
N ALA A 185 -12.41 -4.81 1.84
CA ALA A 185 -13.86 -4.88 1.61
C ALA A 185 -14.42 -3.56 1.06
N MET A 186 -13.96 -2.43 1.59
CA MET A 186 -14.32 -1.10 1.09
C MET A 186 -13.90 -0.92 -0.36
N HIS A 187 -12.64 -1.24 -0.72
CA HIS A 187 -12.16 -1.15 -2.10
C HIS A 187 -12.94 -2.07 -3.04
N ARG A 188 -13.19 -3.33 -2.65
CA ARG A 188 -14.01 -4.25 -3.46
C ARG A 188 -15.43 -3.75 -3.68
N ALA A 189 -16.03 -3.11 -2.68
CA ALA A 189 -17.37 -2.54 -2.83
C ALA A 189 -17.37 -1.33 -3.79
N LEU A 190 -16.32 -0.51 -3.78
CA LEU A 190 -16.16 0.59 -4.73
C LEU A 190 -15.93 0.06 -6.15
N ASP A 191 -15.12 -0.99 -6.30
CA ASP A 191 -14.89 -1.67 -7.56
C ASP A 191 -16.17 -2.24 -8.15
N ALA A 192 -17.03 -2.83 -7.30
CA ALA A 192 -18.34 -3.32 -7.71
C ALA A 192 -19.21 -2.19 -8.29
N ILE A 193 -19.20 -1.01 -7.69
CA ILE A 193 -19.92 0.17 -8.21
C ILE A 193 -19.34 0.61 -9.57
N CYS A 194 -18.02 0.69 -9.69
CA CYS A 194 -17.34 1.10 -10.92
C CYS A 194 -17.56 0.11 -12.07
N THR A 195 -17.54 -1.19 -11.79
CA THR A 195 -17.70 -2.26 -12.77
C THR A 195 -19.17 -2.51 -13.15
N TYR A 196 -20.12 -2.17 -12.29
CA TYR A 196 -21.54 -2.39 -12.54
C TYR A 196 -22.03 -1.67 -13.80
N ARG A 197 -22.68 -2.40 -14.71
CA ARG A 197 -23.23 -1.84 -15.95
C ARG A 197 -24.70 -1.49 -15.75
N CYS A 198 -24.98 -0.19 -15.64
CA CYS A 198 -26.35 0.32 -15.59
C CYS A 198 -27.04 0.14 -16.96
N SER A 199 -28.28 -0.35 -16.95
CA SER A 199 -29.15 -0.48 -18.11
C SER A 199 -30.07 0.74 -18.31
N SER A 200 -30.18 1.61 -17.31
CA SER A 200 -31.05 2.78 -17.33
C SER A 200 -30.29 4.12 -17.10
N PRO A 201 -30.78 5.24 -17.68
CA PRO A 201 -30.25 6.57 -17.36
C PRO A 201 -30.39 6.93 -15.87
N ALA A 202 -31.46 6.49 -15.22
CA ALA A 202 -31.70 6.75 -13.80
C ALA A 202 -30.63 6.10 -12.90
N ALA A 203 -30.31 4.83 -13.13
CA ALA A 203 -29.25 4.14 -12.40
C ALA A 203 -27.87 4.73 -12.68
N ASN A 204 -27.59 5.14 -13.92
CA ASN A 204 -26.36 5.84 -14.27
C ASN A 204 -26.23 7.17 -13.50
N ARG A 205 -27.30 7.96 -13.39
CA ARG A 205 -27.30 9.19 -12.59
C ARG A 205 -27.07 8.90 -11.11
N ALA A 206 -27.73 7.89 -10.55
CA ALA A 206 -27.54 7.51 -9.14
C ALA A 206 -26.09 7.10 -8.85
N ARG A 207 -25.50 6.27 -9.72
CA ARG A 207 -24.10 5.86 -9.64
C ARG A 207 -23.15 7.06 -9.77
N ALA A 208 -23.33 7.90 -10.78
CA ALA A 208 -22.48 9.07 -11.01
C ALA A 208 -22.54 10.07 -9.85
N ALA A 209 -23.75 10.36 -9.34
CA ALA A 209 -23.93 11.23 -8.19
C ALA A 209 -23.23 10.69 -6.94
N TYR A 210 -23.25 9.37 -6.73
CA TYR A 210 -22.53 8.75 -5.64
C TYR A 210 -21.00 8.83 -5.82
N LEU A 211 -20.50 8.46 -7.00
CA LEU A 211 -19.07 8.52 -7.31
C LEU A 211 -18.51 9.94 -7.17
N LEU A 212 -19.25 10.96 -7.60
CA LEU A 212 -18.88 12.36 -7.38
C LEU A 212 -18.77 12.71 -5.90
N LYS A 213 -19.67 12.19 -5.06
CA LYS A 213 -19.63 12.43 -3.62
C LYS A 213 -18.39 11.80 -2.97
N VAL A 214 -18.13 10.51 -3.23
CA VAL A 214 -17.04 9.78 -2.56
C VAL A 214 -15.64 10.20 -3.05
N THR A 215 -15.55 10.76 -4.25
CA THR A 215 -14.30 11.27 -4.82
C THR A 215 -14.09 12.77 -4.58
N GLY A 216 -14.93 13.42 -3.75
CA GLY A 216 -14.84 14.86 -3.50
C GLY A 216 -14.97 15.72 -4.77
N GLY A 217 -15.67 15.22 -5.79
CA GLY A 217 -15.79 15.83 -7.12
C GLY A 217 -14.56 15.68 -8.01
N LYS A 218 -13.50 15.00 -7.54
CA LYS A 218 -12.25 14.76 -8.26
C LYS A 218 -12.07 13.26 -8.46
N PHE A 219 -12.40 12.77 -9.65
CA PHE A 219 -12.13 11.37 -10.05
C PHE A 219 -10.65 10.95 -9.94
N ALA A 220 -9.73 11.88 -9.65
CA ALA A 220 -8.33 11.59 -9.31
C ALA A 220 -8.17 10.69 -8.08
N ASP A 221 -9.17 10.65 -7.20
CA ASP A 221 -9.17 9.78 -6.03
C ASP A 221 -9.56 8.33 -6.36
N LEU A 222 -10.02 8.06 -7.60
CA LEU A 222 -10.18 6.69 -8.09
C LEU A 222 -8.83 6.16 -8.60
N GLU A 223 -8.59 4.89 -8.33
CA GLU A 223 -7.41 4.22 -8.85
C GLU A 223 -7.54 4.02 -10.38
N ASN A 224 -6.41 4.03 -11.09
CA ASN A 224 -6.40 3.96 -12.56
C ASN A 224 -7.21 2.77 -13.14
N TYR A 225 -7.22 1.62 -12.46
CA TYR A 225 -8.02 0.48 -12.90
C TYR A 225 -9.52 0.67 -12.62
N GLN A 226 -9.91 1.38 -11.56
CA GLN A 226 -11.31 1.72 -11.26
C GLN A 226 -11.86 2.68 -12.31
N VAL A 227 -11.08 3.68 -12.71
CA VAL A 227 -11.43 4.57 -13.83
C VAL A 227 -11.61 3.76 -15.11
N ARG A 228 -10.68 2.83 -15.43
CA ARG A 228 -10.82 1.96 -16.61
C ARG A 228 -12.05 1.06 -16.53
N ALA A 229 -12.34 0.48 -15.37
CA ALA A 229 -13.52 -0.33 -15.14
C ALA A 229 -14.82 0.46 -15.34
N LEU A 230 -14.87 1.68 -14.81
CA LEU A 230 -15.98 2.62 -14.99
C LEU A 230 -16.20 2.97 -16.47
N LEU A 231 -15.13 3.31 -17.19
CA LEU A 231 -15.22 3.62 -18.62
C LEU A 231 -15.70 2.41 -19.43
N ARG A 232 -15.23 1.20 -19.09
CA ARG A 232 -15.69 -0.04 -19.75
C ARG A 232 -17.16 -0.33 -19.47
N SER A 233 -17.62 -0.12 -18.24
CA SER A 233 -19.02 -0.37 -17.89
C SER A 233 -20.00 0.57 -18.60
N MET A 234 -19.54 1.76 -19.02
CA MET A 234 -20.31 2.74 -19.80
C MET A 234 -20.34 2.51 -21.32
N ARG A 235 -19.42 1.71 -21.89
CA ARG A 235 -19.41 1.48 -23.35
C ARG A 235 -20.67 0.74 -23.78
N ALA A 236 -21.26 1.16 -24.91
CA ALA A 236 -22.36 0.44 -25.55
C ALA A 236 -21.93 -0.99 -25.94
N ARG A 237 -22.87 -1.95 -25.97
CA ARG A 237 -22.60 -3.24 -26.61
C ARG A 237 -22.35 -2.96 -28.10
N GLU A 238 -21.13 -3.15 -28.57
CA GLU A 238 -20.91 -3.36 -29.99
C GLU A 238 -21.73 -4.61 -30.35
N ALA A 239 -22.67 -4.46 -31.28
CA ALA A 239 -23.42 -5.57 -31.81
C ALA A 239 -22.42 -6.53 -32.44
N GLN A 240 -22.20 -7.68 -31.80
CA GLN A 240 -21.50 -8.79 -32.42
C GLN A 240 -22.39 -9.27 -33.56
N SER A 241 -22.13 -8.74 -34.76
CA SER A 241 -22.68 -9.19 -36.04
C SER A 241 -21.89 -10.39 -36.55
#